data_AF-A0A0D6LQK2-F1
#
_entry.id   AF-A0A0D6LQK2-F1
#
_cell.length_a   1.000
_cell.length_b   1.000
_cell.length_c   1.000
_cell.angle_alpha   90.00
_cell.angle_beta   90.00
_cell.angle_gamma   90.00
#
_symmetry.space_group_name_H-M   'P 1'
#
loop_
_entity.id
_entity.type
_entity.pdbx_description
1 polymer ?
#
loop_
_entity_poly.entity_id
_entity_poly.type
_entity_poly.pdbx_seq_one_letter_code
_entity_poly.pdbx_strand_id
1 'polypeptide(L)'
;MSEAEPDQPGIYRSEQMTLAQLFLQSEAAYQCVAELGELGLVQFRDLNPDTSAFQRKYVNEVRRCDEMERKLRYLEREIKKDQIPMLDTGENPDAPQPREMIDLEATFEKLENELREVNRNEETLKKNFSELTELKHILRKTQTFFEETHPDA
;
A
#
# COMPACT_ATOMS: atom_id res chain seq x y z
N MET A 1 15.65 24.36 45.09
CA MET A 1 14.46 24.52 44.24
C MET A 1 13.80 23.17 44.20
N SER A 2 12.66 23.03 44.88
CA SER A 2 11.87 21.80 44.88
C SER A 2 11.29 21.61 43.48
N GLU A 3 11.66 20.53 42.80
CA GLU A 3 10.94 20.08 41.61
C GLU A 3 9.47 19.86 42.01
N ALA A 4 8.56 20.58 41.36
CA ALA A 4 7.14 20.39 41.57
C ALA A 4 6.76 19.00 41.05
N GLU A 5 6.02 18.22 41.84
CA GLU A 5 5.44 16.96 41.38
C GLU A 5 4.58 17.20 40.13
N PRO A 6 4.62 16.30 39.13
CA PRO A 6 3.79 16.43 37.94
C PRO A 6 2.30 16.36 38.31
N ASP A 7 1.55 17.37 37.90
CA ASP A 7 0.10 17.49 38.08
C ASP A 7 -0.60 16.30 37.38
N GLN A 8 -1.12 15.34 38.16
CA GLN A 8 -1.77 14.16 37.58
C GLN A 8 -3.10 14.55 36.93
N PRO A 9 -3.37 14.14 35.68
CA PRO A 9 -4.60 14.51 34.99
C PRO A 9 -5.83 13.88 35.66
N GLY A 10 -6.79 14.72 36.05
CA GLY A 10 -8.06 14.28 36.61
C GLY A 10 -9.12 14.06 35.53
N ILE A 11 -9.95 13.02 35.67
CA ILE A 11 -10.97 12.62 34.68
C ILE A 11 -12.15 13.62 34.51
N TYR A 12 -12.29 14.59 35.41
CA TYR A 12 -13.46 15.50 35.45
C TYR A 12 -13.28 16.80 34.64
N ARG A 13 -12.07 17.12 34.18
CA ARG A 13 -11.76 18.36 33.45
C ARG A 13 -10.78 18.07 32.31
N SER A 14 -10.73 18.98 31.34
CA SER A 14 -9.74 18.92 30.27
C SER A 14 -8.32 19.11 30.82
N GLU A 15 -7.36 18.46 30.18
CA GLU A 15 -5.94 18.65 30.47
C GLU A 15 -5.48 20.07 30.12
N GLN A 16 -4.45 20.54 30.83
CA GLN A 16 -3.87 21.84 30.55
C GLN A 16 -3.09 21.80 29.23
N MET A 17 -3.44 22.69 28.31
CA MET A 17 -2.78 22.79 27.00
C MET A 17 -1.80 23.95 27.00
N THR A 18 -0.64 23.75 26.38
CA THR A 18 0.35 24.81 26.16
C THR A 18 0.59 25.02 24.67
N LEU A 19 0.60 26.29 24.24
CA LEU A 19 1.01 26.65 22.89
C LEU A 19 2.53 26.87 22.85
N ALA A 20 3.23 26.07 22.06
CA ALA A 20 4.65 26.21 21.80
C ALA A 20 4.92 26.56 20.34
N GLN A 21 6.04 27.24 20.09
CA GLN A 21 6.52 27.53 18.74
C GLN A 21 7.78 26.69 18.46
N LEU A 22 7.74 25.90 17.39
CA LEU A 22 8.85 25.05 16.97
C LEU A 22 9.67 25.74 15.88
N PHE A 23 10.98 25.81 16.09
CA PHE A 23 11.94 26.27 15.08
C PHE A 23 12.80 25.08 14.64
N LEU A 24 12.59 24.62 13.41
CA LEU A 24 13.27 23.45 12.87
C LEU A 24 14.14 23.83 11.68
N GLN A 25 15.37 23.31 11.65
CA GLN A 25 16.20 23.34 10.45
C GLN A 25 15.65 22.37 9.41
N SER A 26 15.77 22.71 8.12
CA SER A 26 15.17 21.89 7.04
C SER A 26 15.71 20.46 6.99
N GLU A 27 16.97 20.24 7.37
CA GLU A 27 17.61 18.92 7.36
C GLU A 27 17.13 18.02 8.51
N ALA A 28 16.84 18.60 9.68
CA ALA A 28 16.36 17.88 10.86
C ALA A 28 14.84 17.80 10.94
N ALA A 29 14.11 18.58 10.12
CA ALA A 29 12.66 18.70 10.23
C ALA A 29 11.93 17.37 10.10
N TYR A 30 12.36 16.48 9.20
CA TYR A 30 11.74 15.17 9.00
C TYR A 30 11.84 14.32 10.26
N GLN A 31 13.06 14.15 10.80
CA GLN A 31 13.31 13.33 11.98
C GLN A 31 12.57 13.88 13.20
N CYS A 32 12.65 15.19 13.45
CA CYS A 32 11.94 15.79 14.58
C CYS A 32 10.41 15.60 14.50
N VAL A 33 9.82 15.73 13.30
CA VAL A 33 8.37 15.55 13.13
C VAL A 33 7.97 14.09 13.24
N ALA A 34 8.81 13.15 12.75
CA ALA A 34 8.59 11.72 12.92
C ALA A 34 8.54 11.33 14.40
N GLU A 35 9.54 11.72 15.18
CA GLU A 35 9.59 11.48 16.63
C GLU A 35 8.39 12.09 17.38
N LEU A 36 7.99 13.32 17.01
CA LEU A 36 6.78 13.94 17.57
C LEU A 36 5.50 13.16 17.20
N GLY A 37 5.47 12.54 16.02
CA GLY A 37 4.39 11.67 15.58
C GLY A 37 4.29 10.40 16.42
N GLU A 38 5.42 9.74 16.70
CA GLU A 38 5.48 8.55 17.55
C GLU A 38 5.07 8.85 18.99
N LEU A 39 5.42 10.02 19.53
CA LEU A 39 4.97 10.46 20.84
C LEU A 39 3.45 10.70 20.89
N GLY A 40 2.86 11.23 19.82
CA GLY A 40 1.40 11.42 19.71
C GLY A 40 0.79 12.50 20.63
N LEU A 41 1.62 13.40 21.16
CA LEU A 41 1.19 14.43 22.16
C LEU A 41 1.05 15.84 21.59
N VAL A 42 1.23 16.02 20.27
CA VAL A 42 1.27 17.35 19.64
C VAL A 42 0.15 17.53 18.64
N GLN A 43 -0.50 18.69 18.70
CA GLN A 43 -1.45 19.15 17.69
C GLN A 43 -0.86 20.31 16.88
N PHE A 44 -0.62 20.10 15.59
CA PHE A 44 -0.14 21.16 14.70
C PHE A 44 -1.29 22.11 14.31
N ARG A 45 -0.98 23.42 14.25
CA ARG A 45 -1.87 24.45 13.71
C ARG A 45 -1.43 24.83 12.31
N ASP A 46 -2.38 24.93 11.38
CA ASP A 46 -2.07 25.40 10.03
C ASP A 46 -1.74 26.90 10.05
N LEU A 47 -0.50 27.23 9.70
CA LEU A 47 -0.02 28.60 9.57
C LEU A 47 -0.22 29.17 8.16
N ASN A 48 -0.60 28.34 7.18
CA ASN A 48 -0.76 28.71 5.77
C ASN A 48 -2.17 28.37 5.24
N PRO A 49 -3.26 28.86 5.86
CA PRO A 49 -4.62 28.53 5.45
C PRO A 49 -4.97 29.04 4.04
N ASP A 50 -4.38 30.17 3.64
CA ASP A 50 -4.63 30.80 2.34
C ASP A 50 -3.82 30.17 1.20
N THR A 51 -2.87 29.27 1.53
CA THR A 51 -2.04 28.60 0.54
C THR A 51 -2.69 27.29 0.09
N SER A 52 -2.96 27.19 -1.21
CA SER A 52 -3.48 25.97 -1.83
C SER A 52 -2.56 24.77 -1.57
N ALA A 53 -3.14 23.59 -1.36
CA ALA A 53 -2.40 22.35 -1.12
C ALA A 53 -1.32 22.07 -2.18
N PHE A 54 -1.57 22.46 -3.44
CA PHE A 54 -0.64 22.27 -4.56
C PHE A 54 0.60 23.16 -4.54
N GLN A 55 0.56 24.26 -3.79
CA GLN A 55 1.65 25.24 -3.68
C GLN A 55 2.45 25.04 -2.40
N ARG A 56 2.08 24.07 -1.56
CA ARG A 56 2.80 23.77 -0.31
C ARG A 56 4.14 23.10 -0.61
N LYS A 57 5.11 23.38 0.25
CA LYS A 57 6.53 22.99 0.09
C LYS A 57 6.74 21.49 -0.20
N TYR A 58 5.98 20.61 0.44
CA TYR A 58 6.17 19.15 0.41
C TYR A 58 5.15 18.39 -0.44
N VAL A 59 4.52 19.05 -1.42
CA VAL A 59 3.45 18.43 -2.24
C VAL A 59 3.96 17.25 -3.06
N ASN A 60 5.22 17.29 -3.53
CA ASN A 60 5.76 16.25 -4.39
C ASN A 60 6.02 14.96 -3.60
N GLU A 61 6.49 15.10 -2.37
CA GLU A 61 6.74 14.00 -1.44
C GLU A 61 5.43 13.33 -1.04
N VAL A 62 4.38 14.10 -0.75
CA VAL A 62 3.04 13.57 -0.47
C VAL A 62 2.51 12.80 -1.68
N ARG A 63 2.65 13.35 -2.89
CA ARG A 63 2.25 12.65 -4.12
C ARG A 63 3.01 11.35 -4.36
N ARG A 64 4.29 11.28 -4.00
CA ARG A 64 5.08 10.03 -4.07
C ARG A 64 4.52 8.99 -3.10
N CYS A 65 4.15 9.39 -1.88
CA CYS A 65 3.47 8.51 -0.94
C CYS A 65 2.12 8.00 -1.47
N ASP A 66 1.30 8.90 -2.02
CA ASP A 66 0.00 8.53 -2.60
C ASP A 66 0.16 7.49 -3.73
N GLU A 67 1.18 7.65 -4.57
CA GLU A 67 1.47 6.71 -5.65
C GLU A 67 1.94 5.35 -5.11
N MET A 68 2.83 5.33 -4.12
CA MET A 68 3.23 4.09 -3.44
C MET A 68 2.05 3.39 -2.77
N GLU A 69 1.16 4.14 -2.10
CA GLU A 69 -0.05 3.60 -1.51
C GLU A 69 -0.97 2.97 -2.58
N ARG A 70 -1.08 3.60 -3.75
CA ARG A 70 -1.84 3.05 -4.88
C ARG A 70 -1.27 1.69 -5.32
N LYS A 71 0.05 1.54 -5.39
CA LYS A 71 0.73 0.27 -5.72
C LYS A 71 0.45 -0.80 -4.65
N LEU A 72 0.57 -0.44 -3.37
CA LEU A 72 0.26 -1.34 -2.25
C LEU A 72 -1.20 -1.82 -2.27
N ARG A 73 -2.16 -0.92 -2.52
CA ARG A 73 -3.58 -1.28 -2.66
C ARG A 73 -3.85 -2.21 -3.85
N TYR A 74 -3.03 -2.16 -4.91
CA TYR A 74 -3.10 -3.14 -5.99
C TYR A 74 -2.60 -4.51 -5.52
N LEU A 75 -1.41 -4.58 -4.91
CA LEU A 75 -0.84 -5.81 -4.38
C LEU A 75 -1.77 -6.48 -3.35
N GLU A 76 -2.32 -5.72 -2.42
CA GLU A 76 -3.25 -6.21 -1.40
C GLU A 76 -4.50 -6.86 -2.02
N ARG A 77 -5.03 -6.28 -3.11
CA ARG A 77 -6.19 -6.83 -3.83
C ARG A 77 -5.87 -8.15 -4.50
N GLU A 78 -4.70 -8.28 -5.13
CA GLU A 78 -4.29 -9.54 -5.76
C GLU A 78 -4.02 -10.63 -4.71
N ILE A 79 -3.39 -10.31 -3.59
CA ILE A 79 -3.17 -11.25 -2.46
C ILE A 79 -4.52 -11.77 -1.92
N LYS A 80 -5.49 -10.87 -1.73
CA LYS A 80 -6.85 -11.22 -1.29
C LYS A 80 -7.60 -12.08 -2.31
N LYS A 81 -7.43 -11.80 -3.60
CA LYS A 81 -8.04 -12.56 -4.71
C LYS A 81 -7.55 -14.01 -4.72
N ASP A 82 -6.27 -14.23 -4.43
CA ASP A 82 -5.65 -15.55 -4.36
C ASP A 82 -5.82 -16.23 -2.97
N GLN A 83 -6.57 -15.62 -2.06
CA GLN A 83 -6.86 -16.12 -0.71
C GLN A 83 -5.59 -16.41 0.11
N ILE A 84 -4.52 -15.65 -0.13
CA ILE A 84 -3.29 -15.75 0.64
C ILE A 84 -3.49 -15.04 1.98
N PRO A 85 -3.29 -15.72 3.12
CA PRO A 85 -3.45 -15.10 4.43
C PRO A 85 -2.38 -14.04 4.67
N MET A 86 -2.79 -12.79 4.88
CA MET A 86 -1.89 -11.72 5.33
C MET A 86 -1.76 -11.80 6.85
N LEU A 87 -0.52 -11.96 7.33
CA LEU A 87 -0.22 -11.93 8.75
C LEU A 87 -0.17 -10.47 9.20
N ASP A 88 -0.97 -10.15 10.21
CA ASP A 88 -0.81 -8.91 10.96
C ASP A 88 0.14 -9.19 12.13
N THR A 89 1.30 -8.54 12.12
CA THR A 89 2.30 -8.67 13.18
C THR A 89 1.91 -7.90 14.44
N GLY A 90 0.88 -7.04 14.38
CA GLY A 90 0.43 -6.22 15.51
C GLY A 90 1.42 -5.15 15.96
N GLU A 91 2.58 -5.07 15.31
CA GLU A 91 3.62 -4.09 15.55
C GLU A 91 3.55 -3.01 14.46
N ASN A 92 3.46 -1.74 14.90
CA ASN A 92 3.63 -0.62 14.00
C ASN A 92 5.13 -0.37 13.81
N PRO A 93 5.64 -0.40 12.57
CA PRO A 93 7.03 -0.07 12.31
C PRO A 93 7.28 1.43 12.54
N ASP A 94 8.49 1.76 12.95
CA ASP A 94 8.94 3.15 13.05
C ASP A 94 8.89 3.86 11.69
N ALA A 95 8.75 5.19 11.73
CA ALA A 95 8.80 6.01 10.53
C ALA A 95 10.10 5.78 9.72
N PRO A 96 10.02 5.37 8.43
CA PRO A 96 11.18 5.07 7.61
C PRO A 96 11.98 6.34 7.29
N GLN A 97 13.29 6.22 7.05
CA GLN A 97 14.08 7.38 6.66
C GLN A 97 13.76 7.82 5.21
N PRO A 98 13.91 9.11 4.85
CA PRO A 98 13.61 9.60 3.50
C PRO A 98 14.40 8.89 2.38
N ARG A 99 15.58 8.35 2.71
CA ARG A 99 16.40 7.57 1.78
C ARG A 99 15.76 6.20 1.49
N GLU A 100 15.24 5.54 2.52
CA GLU A 100 14.58 4.24 2.41
C GLU A 100 13.29 4.35 1.60
N MET A 101 12.61 5.50 1.60
CA MET A 101 11.45 5.74 0.75
C MET A 101 11.76 5.58 -0.75
N ILE A 102 12.97 5.92 -1.20
CA ILE A 102 13.37 5.77 -2.60
C ILE A 102 13.49 4.29 -2.95
N ASP A 103 14.10 3.52 -2.07
CA ASP A 103 14.26 2.08 -2.24
C ASP A 103 12.89 1.39 -2.23
N LEU A 104 12.01 1.76 -1.28
CA LEU A 104 10.63 1.27 -1.21
C LEU A 104 9.85 1.56 -2.51
N GLU A 105 9.95 2.77 -3.05
CA GLU A 105 9.30 3.14 -4.30
C GLU A 105 9.72 2.22 -5.46
N ALA A 106 11.02 1.96 -5.59
CA ALA A 106 11.57 1.07 -6.61
C ALA A 106 11.11 -0.39 -6.39
N THR A 107 11.09 -0.86 -5.14
CA THR A 107 10.60 -2.22 -4.85
C THR A 107 9.11 -2.38 -5.16
N PHE A 108 8.26 -1.42 -4.81
CA PHE A 108 6.83 -1.47 -5.09
C PHE A 108 6.53 -1.42 -6.58
N GLU A 109 7.28 -0.61 -7.34
CA GLU A 109 7.15 -0.57 -8.79
C GLU A 109 7.53 -1.89 -9.45
N LYS A 110 8.64 -2.48 -9.03
CA LYS A 110 9.07 -3.79 -9.51
C LYS A 110 8.02 -4.86 -9.23
N LEU A 111 7.53 -4.94 -7.99
CA LEU A 111 6.52 -5.91 -7.57
C LEU A 111 5.21 -5.75 -8.34
N GLU A 112 4.73 -4.52 -8.53
CA GLU A 112 3.52 -4.26 -9.33
C GLU A 112 3.69 -4.74 -10.78
N ASN A 113 4.82 -4.41 -11.41
CA ASN A 113 5.08 -4.78 -12.80
C ASN A 113 5.19 -6.30 -12.97
N GLU A 114 5.95 -6.98 -12.10
CA GLU A 114 6.07 -8.43 -12.10
C GLU A 114 4.72 -9.10 -11.92
N LEU A 115 3.90 -8.65 -10.97
CA LEU A 115 2.59 -9.24 -10.71
C LEU A 115 1.62 -9.02 -11.88
N ARG A 116 1.63 -7.84 -12.49
CA ARG A 116 0.82 -7.56 -13.68
C ARG A 116 1.21 -8.43 -14.86
N GLU A 117 2.50 -8.64 -15.06
CA GLU A 117 3.02 -9.49 -16.13
C GLU A 117 2.62 -10.96 -15.91
N VAL A 118 2.82 -11.48 -14.70
CA VAL A 118 2.42 -12.84 -14.33
C VAL A 118 0.92 -13.05 -14.53
N ASN A 119 0.09 -12.12 -14.05
CA ASN A 119 -1.36 -12.18 -14.22
C ASN A 119 -1.78 -12.21 -15.70
N ARG A 120 -1.18 -11.35 -16.53
CA ARG A 120 -1.46 -11.31 -17.97
C ARG A 120 -1.06 -12.61 -18.67
N ASN A 121 0.10 -13.16 -18.29
CA ASN A 121 0.60 -14.42 -18.83
C ASN A 121 -0.30 -15.60 -18.40
N GLU A 122 -0.76 -15.60 -17.16
CA GLU A 122 -1.68 -16.62 -16.63
C GLU A 122 -3.03 -16.59 -17.38
N GLU A 123 -3.61 -15.42 -17.57
CA GLU A 123 -4.88 -15.27 -18.32
C GLU A 123 -4.74 -15.76 -19.77
N THR A 124 -3.65 -15.37 -20.43
CA THR A 124 -3.35 -15.80 -21.81
C THR A 124 -3.18 -17.32 -21.89
N LEU A 125 -2.47 -17.91 -20.92
CA LEU A 125 -2.25 -19.35 -20.87
C LEU A 125 -3.56 -20.12 -20.61
N LYS A 126 -4.40 -19.65 -19.68
CA LYS A 126 -5.73 -20.24 -19.39
C LYS A 126 -6.63 -20.20 -20.62
N LYS A 127 -6.63 -19.09 -21.36
CA LYS A 127 -7.39 -18.95 -22.61
C LYS A 127 -6.92 -19.96 -23.66
N ASN A 128 -5.62 -20.00 -23.95
CA ASN A 128 -5.05 -20.92 -24.92
C ASN A 128 -5.33 -22.39 -24.55
N PHE A 129 -5.21 -22.74 -23.26
CA PHE A 129 -5.51 -24.07 -22.77
C PHE A 129 -6.98 -24.45 -22.97
N SER A 130 -7.90 -23.52 -22.73
CA SER A 130 -9.35 -23.74 -22.90
C SER A 130 -9.69 -23.96 -24.38
N GLU A 131 -9.18 -23.12 -25.28
CA GLU A 131 -9.37 -23.25 -26.74
C GLU A 131 -8.83 -24.59 -27.26
N LEU A 132 -7.64 -25.00 -26.82
CA LEU A 132 -7.07 -26.30 -27.20
C LEU A 132 -7.85 -27.48 -26.62
N THR A 133 -8.40 -27.33 -25.42
CA THR A 133 -9.23 -28.37 -24.79
C THR A 133 -10.55 -28.54 -25.54
N GLU A 134 -11.20 -27.45 -25.93
CA GLU A 134 -12.39 -27.48 -26.78
C GLU A 134 -12.11 -28.16 -28.12
N LEU A 135 -11.02 -27.78 -28.80
CA LEU A 135 -10.62 -28.41 -30.06
C LEU A 135 -10.37 -29.91 -29.89
N LYS A 136 -9.69 -30.32 -28.82
CA LYS A 136 -9.48 -31.74 -28.49
C LYS A 136 -10.80 -32.49 -28.30
N HIS A 137 -11.79 -31.87 -27.65
CA HIS A 137 -13.11 -32.47 -27.46
C HIS A 137 -13.87 -32.62 -28.78
N ILE A 138 -13.81 -31.61 -29.66
CA ILE A 138 -14.40 -31.68 -31.01
C ILE A 138 -13.81 -32.86 -31.79
N LEU A 139 -12.47 -32.95 -31.86
CA LEU A 139 -11.79 -34.02 -32.59
C LEU A 139 -12.19 -35.41 -32.10
N ARG A 140 -12.27 -35.61 -30.77
CA ARG A 140 -12.70 -36.89 -30.19
C ARG A 140 -14.14 -37.24 -30.55
N LYS A 141 -15.07 -36.28 -30.44
CA LYS A 141 -16.48 -36.51 -30.74
C LYS A 141 -16.71 -36.77 -32.23
N THR A 142 -16.00 -36.05 -33.09
CA THR A 142 -16.03 -36.27 -34.54
C THR A 142 -15.51 -37.66 -34.90
N GLN A 143 -14.42 -38.13 -34.27
CA GLN A 143 -13.93 -39.49 -34.48
C GLN A 143 -14.97 -40.55 -34.07
N THR A 144 -15.56 -40.44 -32.88
CA THR A 144 -16.61 -41.37 -32.43
C THR A 144 -17.83 -41.34 -33.36
N PHE A 145 -18.24 -40.16 -33.82
CA PHE A 145 -19.35 -40.01 -34.77
C PHE A 145 -19.07 -40.75 -36.09
N PHE A 146 -17.85 -40.61 -36.64
CA PHE A 146 -17.46 -41.31 -37.87
C PHE A 146 -17.39 -42.84 -37.67
N GLU A 147 -16.94 -43.31 -36.51
CA GLU A 147 -16.93 -44.73 -36.14
C GLU A 147 -18.36 -45.31 -35.99
N GLU A 148 -19.29 -44.55 -35.39
CA GLU A 148 -20.70 -44.97 -35.23
C GLU A 148 -21.50 -44.95 -36.54
N THR A 149 -21.13 -44.12 -37.52
CA THR A 149 -21.75 -44.11 -38.86
C THR A 149 -21.26 -45.22 -39.79
N HIS A 150 -20.24 -45.98 -39.37
CA HIS A 150 -19.79 -47.20 -40.04
C HIS A 150 -19.97 -48.46 -39.15
N PRO A 151 -21.18 -48.81 -38.68
CA PRO A 151 -21.43 -50.16 -38.20
C PRO A 151 -21.72 -51.03 -39.43
N ASP A 152 -20.73 -51.82 -39.83
CA ASP A 152 -20.79 -52.85 -40.87
C ASP A 152 -20.91 -52.36 -42.33
N ALA A 153 -19.75 -52.37 -43.01
CA ALA A 153 -19.63 -52.82 -44.39
C ALA A 153 -18.78 -54.10 -44.42
#